data_AF-A0A7Y0N2B0-F1
#
_entry.id   AF-A0A7Y0N2B0-F1
#
_cell.length_a   1.000
_cell.length_b   1.000
_cell.length_c   1.000
_cell.angle_alpha   90.00
_cell.angle_beta   90.00
_cell.angle_gamma   90.00
#
_symmetry.space_group_name_H-M   'P 1'
#
loop_
_entity.id
_entity.type
_entity.pdbx_description
1 polymer ?
#
loop_
_entity_poly.entity_id
_entity_poly.type
_entity_poly.pdbx_seq_one_letter_code
_entity_poly.pdbx_strand_id
1 'polypeptide(L)'
;GFVGNLNAPNSELKQGYPYNKGTLVVSSLPLPELKLTIRVLSPKQSIVWVTMGYIVVLTLAFTVLFLIGQLIYHRQQRHLQLERIQQEANQKLEFQVMARTAELQAEIAQRTETEQTLRLTQDELIQAAKLAVLGQMSASISHELNNPLAAIRSFAENGKLFLQKEKYDRVEDNLTRISALTDRMANISQQLRSFAKKASGNELTQTRLLPVIASSK
;
A
#
# COMPACT_ATOMS: atom_id res chain seq x y z
N GLY A 1 9.33 29.25 -92.51
CA GLY A 1 8.04 30.01 -92.54
C GLY A 1 7.05 29.41 -91.58
N PHE A 2 6.08 30.17 -91.09
CA PHE A 2 5.01 29.66 -90.23
C PHE A 2 3.96 28.93 -91.08
N VAL A 3 3.57 27.73 -90.66
CA VAL A 3 2.61 26.88 -91.39
C VAL A 3 1.38 26.68 -90.51
N GLY A 4 0.22 27.12 -90.99
CA GLY A 4 -1.08 26.91 -90.35
C GLY A 4 -2.19 27.85 -90.88
N ASN A 5 -3.44 27.56 -90.54
CA ASN A 5 -4.62 28.25 -91.10
C ASN A 5 -4.82 29.63 -90.43
N LEU A 6 -4.59 30.72 -91.17
CA LEU A 6 -4.60 32.09 -90.63
C LEU A 6 -5.99 32.73 -90.49
N ASN A 7 -7.04 32.07 -91.00
CA ASN A 7 -8.41 32.61 -91.09
C ASN A 7 -9.38 32.00 -90.06
N ALA A 8 -8.95 31.01 -89.27
CA ALA A 8 -9.78 30.43 -88.22
C ALA A 8 -9.65 31.22 -86.90
N PRO A 9 -10.74 31.44 -86.14
CA PRO A 9 -10.71 32.24 -84.91
C PRO A 9 -9.79 31.64 -83.83
N ASN A 10 -9.57 30.32 -83.85
CA ASN A 10 -8.60 29.61 -83.00
C ASN A 10 -7.73 28.70 -83.88
N SER A 11 -6.49 29.08 -84.17
CA SER A 11 -5.58 28.30 -85.04
C SER A 11 -4.23 28.06 -84.39
N GLU A 12 -3.74 26.82 -84.42
CA GLU A 12 -2.36 26.48 -84.02
C GLU A 12 -1.41 26.70 -85.21
N LEU A 13 -0.40 27.56 -85.04
CA LEU A 13 0.64 27.78 -86.05
C LEU A 13 1.91 27.01 -85.67
N LYS A 14 2.44 26.20 -86.59
CA LYS A 14 3.70 25.47 -86.42
C LYS A 14 4.82 26.22 -87.15
N GLN A 15 5.91 26.55 -86.46
CA GLN A 15 7.06 27.25 -87.07
C GLN A 15 8.08 26.23 -87.60
N GLY A 16 8.31 26.22 -88.92
CA GLY A 16 9.31 25.36 -89.57
C GLY A 16 10.64 26.08 -89.79
N TYR A 17 11.60 25.88 -88.87
CA TYR A 17 13.06 26.09 -89.02
C TYR A 17 13.79 25.10 -88.07
N PRO A 18 15.03 24.66 -88.39
CA PRO A 18 15.55 23.37 -87.91
C PRO A 18 15.94 23.34 -86.42
N TYR A 19 16.03 24.48 -85.74
CA TYR A 19 16.56 24.54 -84.36
C TYR A 19 15.55 24.87 -83.26
N ASN A 20 14.28 25.18 -83.57
CA ASN A 20 13.28 25.41 -82.52
C ASN A 20 11.83 25.11 -82.98
N LYS A 21 11.31 23.94 -82.62
CA LYS A 21 9.94 23.49 -82.94
C LYS A 21 8.95 23.94 -81.85
N GLY A 22 8.51 25.19 -81.90
CA GLY A 22 7.47 25.73 -81.01
C GLY A 22 6.09 25.76 -81.69
N THR A 23 5.03 25.37 -80.97
CA THR A 23 3.62 25.57 -81.38
C THR A 23 3.11 26.83 -80.71
N LEU A 24 2.58 27.78 -81.48
CA LEU A 24 2.13 29.10 -81.01
C LEU A 24 0.60 29.18 -81.03
N VAL A 25 0.01 29.69 -79.95
CA VAL A 25 -1.44 29.96 -79.84
C VAL A 25 -1.67 31.44 -80.13
N VAL A 26 -2.61 31.75 -81.04
CA VAL A 26 -2.91 33.12 -81.48
C VAL A 26 -4.30 33.51 -80.97
N SER A 27 -4.39 34.59 -80.18
CA SER A 27 -5.65 35.23 -79.82
C SER A 27 -5.70 36.63 -80.44
N SER A 28 -6.80 36.96 -81.13
CA SER A 28 -6.99 38.27 -81.77
C SER A 28 -8.11 39.05 -81.07
N LEU A 29 -7.81 40.23 -80.55
CA LEU A 29 -8.83 41.17 -80.07
C LEU A 29 -8.95 42.33 -81.08
N PRO A 30 -10.08 42.50 -81.78
CA PRO A 30 -10.25 43.59 -82.73
C PRO A 30 -10.53 44.90 -82.00
N LEU A 31 -9.72 45.92 -82.27
CA LEU A 31 -9.95 47.31 -81.83
C LEU A 31 -10.75 48.03 -82.92
N PRO A 32 -12.02 48.42 -82.68
CA PRO A 32 -12.94 48.86 -83.74
C PRO A 32 -12.52 50.15 -84.47
N GLU A 33 -11.76 51.04 -83.82
CA GLU A 33 -11.54 52.40 -84.36
C GLU A 33 -10.31 52.57 -85.29
N LEU A 34 -9.40 51.59 -85.39
CA LEU A 34 -8.15 51.78 -86.15
C LEU A 34 -7.83 50.74 -87.24
N LYS A 35 -8.74 49.81 -87.60
CA LYS A 35 -8.45 48.72 -88.56
C LYS A 35 -7.14 47.95 -88.26
N LEU A 36 -6.66 47.98 -87.02
CA LEU A 36 -5.46 47.27 -86.57
C LEU A 36 -5.87 46.15 -85.63
N THR A 37 -5.42 44.92 -85.93
CA THR A 37 -5.68 43.74 -85.09
C THR A 37 -4.40 43.39 -84.35
N ILE A 38 -4.40 43.54 -83.02
CA ILE A 38 -3.26 43.12 -82.20
C ILE A 38 -3.36 41.60 -82.04
N ARG A 39 -2.41 40.87 -82.65
CA ARG A 39 -2.25 39.42 -82.45
C ARG A 39 -1.12 39.20 -81.46
N VAL A 40 -1.45 38.75 -80.26
CA VAL A 40 -0.47 38.35 -79.25
C VAL A 40 -0.12 36.89 -79.48
N LEU A 41 1.12 36.62 -79.85
CA LEU A 41 1.65 35.25 -80.01
C LEU A 41 2.26 34.82 -78.68
N SER A 42 1.62 33.89 -77.97
CA SER A 42 2.16 33.34 -76.71
C SER A 42 2.79 31.96 -76.93
N PRO A 43 4.07 31.73 -76.54
CA PRO A 43 4.75 30.44 -76.67
C PRO A 43 4.16 29.36 -75.73
N LYS A 44 3.57 28.30 -76.29
CA LYS A 44 2.95 27.16 -75.56
C LYS A 44 3.96 26.35 -74.71
N GLN A 45 5.24 26.30 -75.11
CA GLN A 45 6.28 25.54 -74.40
C GLN A 45 6.53 26.03 -72.97
N SER A 46 6.39 27.33 -72.70
CA SER A 46 6.59 27.87 -71.35
C SER A 46 5.46 27.45 -70.38
N ILE A 47 4.22 27.36 -70.89
CA ILE A 47 3.06 27.00 -70.08
C ILE A 47 3.13 25.53 -69.61
N VAL A 48 3.59 24.61 -70.46
CA VAL A 48 3.66 23.18 -70.13
C VAL A 48 4.68 22.87 -69.04
N TRP A 49 5.87 23.49 -69.08
CA TRP A 49 6.88 23.28 -68.03
C TRP A 49 6.44 23.85 -66.68
N VAL A 50 5.75 24.99 -66.69
CA VAL A 50 5.20 25.61 -65.48
C VAL A 50 4.06 24.77 -64.89
N THR A 51 3.10 24.30 -65.69
CA THR A 51 2.00 23.45 -65.20
C THR A 51 2.51 22.10 -64.69
N MET A 52 3.52 21.51 -65.33
CA MET A 52 4.13 20.27 -64.86
C MET A 52 4.83 20.45 -63.50
N GLY A 53 5.51 21.59 -63.29
CA GLY A 53 6.06 21.95 -61.98
C GLY A 53 5.00 22.05 -60.89
N TYR A 54 3.87 22.70 -61.15
CA TYR A 54 2.75 22.78 -60.20
C TYR A 54 2.17 21.41 -59.84
N ILE A 55 2.02 20.50 -60.81
CA ILE A 55 1.52 19.14 -60.55
C ILE A 55 2.51 18.37 -59.66
N VAL A 56 3.81 18.49 -59.90
CA VAL A 56 4.84 17.85 -59.05
C VAL A 56 4.78 18.38 -57.62
N VAL A 57 4.65 19.70 -57.43
CA VAL A 57 4.53 20.29 -56.09
C VAL A 57 3.25 19.85 -55.38
N LEU A 58 2.12 19.82 -56.08
CA LEU A 58 0.83 19.39 -55.51
C LEU A 58 0.82 17.91 -55.14
N THR A 59 1.41 17.05 -55.98
CA THR A 59 1.53 15.62 -55.67
C THR A 59 2.47 15.40 -54.48
N LEU A 60 3.62 16.09 -54.43
CA LEU A 60 4.49 16.07 -53.25
C LEU A 60 3.75 16.53 -51.99
N ALA A 61 3.06 17.67 -52.04
CA ALA A 61 2.28 18.17 -50.91
C ALA A 61 1.20 17.16 -50.47
N PHE A 62 0.50 16.55 -51.43
CA PHE A 62 -0.49 15.51 -51.14
C PHE A 62 0.13 14.28 -50.49
N THR A 63 1.26 13.78 -51.00
CA THR A 63 1.97 12.64 -50.41
C THR A 63 2.45 12.94 -48.99
N VAL A 64 2.96 14.15 -48.74
CA VAL A 64 3.38 14.58 -47.40
C VAL A 64 2.19 14.62 -46.45
N LEU A 65 1.06 15.23 -46.87
CA LEU A 65 -0.16 15.26 -46.06
C LEU A 65 -0.72 13.85 -45.79
N PHE A 66 -0.69 12.98 -46.80
CA PHE A 66 -1.11 11.57 -46.66
C PHE A 66 -0.24 10.81 -45.65
N LEU A 67 1.09 10.96 -45.73
CA LEU A 67 2.02 10.33 -44.79
C LEU A 67 1.87 10.88 -43.37
N ILE A 68 1.62 12.18 -43.21
CA ILE A 68 1.33 12.78 -41.89
C ILE A 68 0.04 12.20 -41.31
N GLY A 69 -1.03 12.10 -42.11
CA GLY A 69 -2.29 11.48 -41.70
C GLY A 69 -2.10 10.03 -41.27
N GLN A 70 -1.31 9.25 -42.03
CA GLN A 70 -1.00 7.86 -41.69
C GLN A 70 -0.19 7.74 -40.40
N LEU A 71 0.77 8.64 -40.15
CA LEU A 71 1.54 8.69 -38.90
C LEU A 71 0.66 9.01 -37.70
N ILE A 72 -0.25 9.97 -37.82
CA ILE A 72 -1.20 10.33 -36.77
C ILE A 72 -2.13 9.14 -36.48
N TYR A 73 -2.66 8.52 -37.53
CA TYR A 73 -3.51 7.34 -37.41
C TYR A 73 -2.80 6.18 -36.69
N HIS A 74 -1.56 5.87 -37.08
CA HIS A 74 -0.77 4.82 -36.40
C HIS A 74 -0.39 5.17 -34.97
N ARG A 75 -0.07 6.44 -34.68
CA ARG A 75 0.20 6.87 -33.30
C ARG A 75 -1.04 6.71 -32.43
N GLN A 76 -2.19 7.15 -32.91
CA GLN A 76 -3.44 7.08 -32.16
C GLN A 76 -3.83 5.64 -31.82
N GLN A 77 -3.66 4.71 -32.76
CA GLN A 77 -3.91 3.28 -32.52
C GLN A 77 -2.97 2.70 -31.45
N ARG A 78 -1.69 3.09 -31.45
CA ARG A 78 -0.72 2.62 -30.45
C ARG A 78 -1.06 3.12 -29.04
N HIS A 79 -1.56 4.34 -28.89
CA HIS A 79 -1.94 4.88 -27.58
C HIS A 79 -3.05 4.07 -26.93
N LEU A 80 -4.11 3.75 -27.68
CA LEU A 80 -5.24 2.96 -27.15
C LEU A 80 -4.82 1.53 -26.73
N GLN A 81 -3.88 0.93 -27.46
CA GLN A 81 -3.37 -0.41 -27.12
C GLN A 81 -2.55 -0.40 -25.83
N LEU A 82 -1.69 0.60 -25.65
CA LEU A 82 -0.87 0.74 -24.44
C LEU A 82 -1.73 0.94 -23.19
N GLU A 83 -2.76 1.77 -23.28
CA GLU A 83 -3.69 1.99 -22.17
C GLU A 83 -4.41 0.70 -21.76
N ARG A 84 -4.89 -0.10 -22.71
CA ARG A 84 -5.53 -1.39 -22.41
C ARG A 84 -4.59 -2.37 -21.74
N ILE A 85 -3.38 -2.53 -22.26
CA ILE A 85 -2.35 -3.41 -21.67
C ILE A 85 -2.04 -2.95 -20.25
N GLN A 86 -1.92 -1.64 -20.03
CA GLN A 86 -1.66 -1.07 -18.71
C GLN A 86 -2.83 -1.30 -17.76
N GLN A 87 -4.08 -1.12 -18.21
CA GLN A 87 -5.27 -1.40 -17.41
C GLN A 87 -5.38 -2.87 -17.03
N GLU A 88 -5.16 -3.78 -17.97
CA GLU A 88 -5.15 -5.22 -17.70
C GLU A 88 -4.04 -5.62 -16.72
N ALA A 89 -2.84 -5.04 -16.87
CA ALA A 89 -1.73 -5.26 -15.95
C ALA A 89 -2.05 -4.74 -14.54
N ASN A 90 -2.64 -3.53 -14.44
CA ASN A 90 -3.04 -2.94 -13.18
C ASN A 90 -4.14 -3.76 -12.50
N GLN A 91 -5.17 -4.21 -13.23
CA GLN A 91 -6.22 -5.06 -12.68
C GLN A 91 -5.68 -6.40 -12.17
N LYS A 92 -4.75 -7.02 -12.91
CA LYS A 92 -4.07 -8.25 -12.45
C LYS A 92 -3.28 -8.00 -11.19
N LEU A 93 -2.56 -6.88 -11.11
CA LEU A 93 -1.79 -6.50 -9.94
C LEU A 93 -2.71 -6.24 -8.74
N GLU A 94 -3.79 -5.49 -8.92
CA GLU A 94 -4.79 -5.23 -7.87
C GLU A 94 -5.40 -6.53 -7.35
N PHE A 95 -5.77 -7.44 -8.24
CA PHE A 95 -6.27 -8.77 -7.86
C PHE A 95 -5.23 -9.56 -7.06
N GLN A 96 -3.98 -9.59 -7.50
CA GLN A 96 -2.89 -10.26 -6.78
C GLN A 96 -2.66 -9.63 -5.40
N VAL A 97 -2.67 -8.30 -5.30
CA VAL A 97 -2.52 -7.57 -4.04
C VAL A 97 -3.68 -7.90 -3.09
N MET A 98 -4.92 -7.89 -3.58
CA MET A 98 -6.09 -8.25 -2.78
C MET A 98 -6.03 -9.70 -2.31
N ALA A 99 -5.70 -10.64 -3.19
CA ALA A 99 -5.55 -12.05 -2.84
C ALA A 99 -4.46 -12.25 -1.78
N ARG A 100 -3.27 -11.65 -1.97
CA ARG A 100 -2.18 -11.73 -0.99
C ARG A 100 -2.51 -11.05 0.33
N THR A 101 -3.23 -9.95 0.30
CA THR A 101 -3.64 -9.24 1.51
C THR A 101 -4.66 -10.07 2.29
N ALA A 102 -5.61 -10.73 1.62
CA ALA A 102 -6.55 -11.64 2.25
C ALA A 102 -5.84 -12.87 2.87
N GLU A 103 -4.88 -13.47 2.15
CA GLU A 103 -4.04 -14.56 2.66
C GLU A 103 -3.27 -14.14 3.92
N LEU A 104 -2.58 -12.99 3.87
CA LEU A 104 -1.82 -12.47 5.02
C LEU A 104 -2.72 -12.15 6.21
N GLN A 105 -3.91 -11.59 5.98
CA GLN A 105 -4.87 -11.33 7.05
C GLN A 105 -5.34 -12.62 7.73
N ALA A 106 -5.62 -13.65 6.95
CA ALA A 106 -5.98 -14.97 7.49
C ALA A 106 -4.83 -15.58 8.29
N GLU A 107 -3.59 -15.50 7.77
CA GLU A 107 -2.41 -15.98 8.49
C GLU A 107 -2.19 -15.23 9.81
N ILE A 108 -2.32 -13.90 9.81
CA ILE A 108 -2.19 -13.07 11.02
C ILE A 108 -3.28 -13.45 12.04
N ALA A 109 -4.52 -13.64 11.61
CA ALA A 109 -5.61 -14.06 12.49
C ALA A 109 -5.30 -15.42 13.15
N GLN A 110 -4.88 -16.41 12.35
CA GLN A 110 -4.50 -17.73 12.84
C GLN A 110 -3.30 -17.68 13.80
N ARG A 111 -2.26 -16.90 13.48
CA ARG A 111 -1.10 -16.70 14.35
C ARG A 111 -1.52 -16.07 15.68
N THR A 112 -2.37 -15.05 15.64
CA THR A 112 -2.85 -14.35 16.84
C THR A 112 -3.65 -15.30 17.75
N GLU A 113 -4.53 -16.12 17.18
CA GLU A 113 -5.29 -17.14 17.93
C GLU A 113 -4.37 -18.19 18.57
N THR A 114 -3.36 -18.63 17.82
CA THR A 114 -2.36 -19.59 18.31
C THR A 114 -1.53 -19.00 19.45
N GLU A 115 -1.09 -17.74 19.32
CA GLU A 115 -0.35 -17.03 20.36
C GLU A 115 -1.19 -16.83 21.64
N GLN A 116 -2.47 -16.47 21.49
CA GLN A 116 -3.39 -16.35 22.63
C GLN A 116 -3.56 -17.69 23.34
N THR A 117 -3.79 -18.77 22.59
CA THR A 117 -3.91 -20.12 23.15
C THR A 117 -2.63 -20.52 23.88
N LEU A 118 -1.47 -20.29 23.26
CA LEU A 118 -0.17 -20.60 23.86
C LEU A 118 0.04 -19.84 25.17
N ARG A 119 -0.29 -18.55 25.23
CA ARG A 119 -0.20 -17.75 26.46
C ARG A 119 -1.11 -18.30 27.56
N LEU A 120 -2.36 -18.62 27.23
CA LEU A 120 -3.31 -19.20 28.17
C LEU A 120 -2.79 -20.54 28.73
N THR A 121 -2.28 -21.42 27.89
CA THR A 121 -1.71 -22.70 28.31
C THR A 121 -0.47 -22.50 29.18
N GLN A 122 0.41 -21.54 28.86
CA GLN A 122 1.57 -21.23 29.70
C GLN A 122 1.15 -20.74 31.10
N ASP A 123 0.15 -19.86 31.19
CA ASP A 123 -0.37 -19.39 32.47
C ASP A 123 -0.96 -20.55 33.31
N GLU A 124 -1.67 -21.47 32.66
CA GLU A 124 -2.18 -22.69 33.29
C GLU A 124 -1.05 -23.61 33.78
N LEU A 125 -0.01 -23.80 32.97
CA LEU A 125 1.16 -24.60 33.34
C LEU A 125 1.92 -23.99 34.51
N ILE A 126 2.09 -22.67 34.55
CA ILE A 126 2.70 -21.96 35.69
C ILE A 126 1.86 -22.18 36.94
N GLN A 127 0.54 -22.07 36.83
CA GLN A 127 -0.35 -22.31 37.97
C GLN A 127 -0.29 -23.77 38.45
N ALA A 128 -0.27 -24.73 37.53
CA ALA A 128 -0.13 -26.14 37.86
C ALA A 128 1.23 -26.42 38.53
N ALA A 129 2.31 -25.83 38.04
CA ALA A 129 3.64 -25.95 38.64
C ALA A 129 3.68 -25.38 40.06
N LYS A 130 3.09 -24.20 40.29
CA LYS A 130 2.96 -23.61 41.64
C LYS A 130 2.24 -24.55 42.60
N LEU A 131 1.13 -25.14 42.16
CA LEU A 131 0.35 -26.09 42.97
C LEU A 131 1.10 -27.41 43.19
N ALA A 132 1.82 -27.91 42.20
CA ALA A 132 2.63 -29.12 42.31
C ALA A 132 3.76 -28.94 43.34
N VAL A 133 4.46 -27.79 43.32
CA VAL A 133 5.47 -27.44 44.32
C VAL A 133 4.86 -27.37 45.73
N LEU A 134 3.70 -26.71 45.88
CA LEU A 134 2.98 -26.69 47.16
C LEU A 134 2.58 -28.10 47.62
N GLY A 135 2.19 -28.98 46.69
CA GLY A 135 1.89 -30.38 46.95
C GLY A 135 3.12 -31.17 47.42
N GLN A 136 4.24 -31.07 46.70
CA GLN A 136 5.50 -31.72 47.09
C GLN A 136 6.02 -31.22 48.44
N MET A 137 5.85 -29.93 48.73
CA MET A 137 6.27 -29.33 49.99
C MET A 137 5.19 -29.44 51.09
N SER A 138 4.03 -30.04 50.82
CA SER A 138 2.91 -30.10 51.76
C SER A 138 3.28 -30.75 53.10
N ALA A 139 4.12 -31.79 53.06
CA ALA A 139 4.65 -32.42 54.28
C ALA A 139 5.51 -31.44 55.09
N SER A 140 6.44 -30.72 54.46
CA SER A 140 7.29 -29.72 55.13
C SER A 140 6.47 -28.57 55.69
N ILE A 141 5.50 -28.07 54.92
CA ILE A 141 4.58 -27.01 55.35
C ILE A 141 3.76 -27.47 56.57
N SER A 142 3.25 -28.70 56.53
CA SER A 142 2.51 -29.28 57.65
C SER A 142 3.40 -29.39 58.89
N HIS A 143 4.66 -29.80 58.73
CA HIS A 143 5.63 -29.81 59.84
C HIS A 143 5.92 -28.41 60.38
N GLU A 144 6.12 -27.42 59.51
CA GLU A 144 6.37 -26.04 59.91
C GLU A 144 5.16 -25.37 60.60
N LEU A 145 3.93 -25.74 60.25
CA LEU A 145 2.71 -25.27 60.92
C LEU A 145 2.43 -26.03 62.22
N ASN A 146 2.75 -27.32 62.28
CA ASN A 146 2.58 -28.12 63.50
C ASN A 146 3.55 -27.70 64.61
N ASN A 147 4.74 -27.20 64.27
CA ASN A 147 5.73 -26.71 65.23
C ASN A 147 5.22 -25.57 66.15
N PRO A 148 4.76 -24.41 65.63
CA PRO A 148 4.20 -23.35 66.46
C PRO A 148 2.92 -23.80 67.17
N LEU A 149 2.13 -24.69 66.58
CA LEU A 149 0.92 -25.23 67.21
C LEU A 149 1.24 -26.08 68.45
N ALA A 150 2.27 -26.92 68.38
CA ALA A 150 2.77 -27.66 69.54
C ALA A 150 3.30 -26.72 70.64
N ALA A 151 4.01 -25.65 70.27
CA ALA A 151 4.48 -24.64 71.21
C ALA A 151 3.32 -23.87 71.87
N ILE A 152 2.30 -23.46 71.10
CA ILE A 152 1.08 -22.81 71.61
C ILE A 152 0.40 -23.72 72.64
N ARG A 153 0.26 -25.01 72.33
CA ARG A 153 -0.31 -25.99 73.27
C ARG A 153 0.49 -26.05 74.57
N SER A 154 1.81 -26.16 74.48
CA SER A 154 2.70 -26.19 75.65
C SER A 154 2.61 -24.92 76.49
N PHE A 155 2.59 -23.74 75.87
CA PHE A 155 2.42 -22.47 76.59
C PHE A 155 1.03 -22.34 77.23
N ALA A 156 -0.02 -22.84 76.58
CA ALA A 156 -1.37 -22.84 77.14
C ALA A 156 -1.47 -23.77 78.36
N GLU A 157 -0.91 -24.98 78.28
CA GLU A 157 -0.84 -25.94 79.39
C GLU A 157 -0.02 -25.39 80.57
N ASN A 158 1.15 -24.80 80.29
CA ASN A 158 1.95 -24.13 81.31
C ASN A 158 1.24 -22.91 81.92
N GLY A 159 0.49 -22.16 81.11
CA GLY A 159 -0.31 -21.01 81.55
C GLY A 159 -1.35 -21.43 82.57
N LYS A 160 -2.05 -22.55 82.34
CA LYS A 160 -2.98 -23.14 83.32
C LYS A 160 -2.27 -23.50 84.64
N LEU A 161 -1.10 -24.12 84.57
CA LEU A 161 -0.32 -24.50 85.76
C LEU A 161 0.18 -23.27 86.54
N PHE A 162 0.58 -22.21 85.85
CA PHE A 162 1.00 -20.95 86.50
C PHE A 162 -0.17 -20.20 87.11
N LEU A 163 -1.34 -20.22 86.47
CA LEU A 163 -2.56 -19.64 87.00
C LEU A 163 -2.99 -20.31 88.31
N GLN A 164 -2.93 -21.65 88.39
CA GLN A 164 -3.20 -22.41 89.62
C GLN A 164 -2.22 -22.09 90.76
N LYS A 165 -1.03 -21.57 90.44
CA LYS A 165 0.02 -21.19 91.39
C LYS A 165 0.06 -19.69 91.65
N GLU A 166 -0.95 -18.93 91.19
CA GLU A 166 -1.06 -17.47 91.32
C GLU A 166 0.15 -16.70 90.74
N LYS A 167 0.84 -17.27 89.74
CA LYS A 167 2.00 -16.65 89.08
C LYS A 167 1.58 -15.85 87.84
N TYR A 168 0.87 -14.74 88.05
CA TYR A 168 0.24 -13.97 86.96
C TYR A 168 1.23 -13.45 85.91
N ASP A 169 2.41 -12.95 86.30
CA ASP A 169 3.44 -12.48 85.34
C ASP A 169 3.86 -13.57 84.34
N ARG A 170 3.89 -14.83 84.80
CA ARG A 170 4.24 -15.99 83.96
C ARG A 170 3.10 -16.41 83.04
N VAL A 171 1.85 -16.16 83.45
CA VAL A 171 0.67 -16.35 82.60
C VAL A 171 0.70 -15.33 81.46
N GLU A 172 0.99 -14.07 81.77
CA GLU A 172 1.10 -12.99 80.77
C GLU A 172 2.21 -13.25 79.74
N ASP A 173 3.40 -13.70 80.16
CA ASP A 173 4.48 -14.09 79.23
C ASP A 173 4.03 -15.24 78.30
N ASN A 174 3.36 -16.26 78.84
CA ASN A 174 2.84 -17.36 78.03
C ASN A 174 1.78 -16.90 77.01
N LEU A 175 0.86 -16.02 77.41
CA LEU A 175 -0.16 -15.48 76.50
C LEU A 175 0.47 -14.60 75.41
N THR A 176 1.48 -13.80 75.75
CA THR A 176 2.23 -12.99 74.79
C THR A 176 2.94 -13.86 73.76
N ARG A 177 3.58 -14.96 74.20
CA ARG A 177 4.23 -15.94 73.31
C ARG A 177 3.23 -16.65 72.40
N ILE A 178 2.04 -16.99 72.91
CA ILE A 178 0.97 -17.58 72.11
C ILE A 178 0.52 -16.60 71.02
N SER A 179 0.32 -15.32 71.36
CA SER A 179 -0.04 -14.29 70.37
C SER A 179 1.01 -14.19 69.25
N ALA A 180 2.29 -14.07 69.62
CA ALA A 180 3.38 -13.96 68.64
C ALA A 180 3.51 -15.20 67.73
N LEU A 181 3.28 -16.41 68.27
CA LEU A 181 3.27 -17.65 67.47
C LEU A 181 2.07 -17.68 66.51
N THR A 182 0.93 -17.17 66.94
CA THR A 182 -0.28 -17.07 66.12
C THR A 182 -0.08 -16.09 64.96
N ASP A 183 0.52 -14.93 65.23
CA ASP A 183 0.89 -13.95 64.19
C ASP A 183 1.87 -14.54 63.17
N ARG A 184 2.85 -15.31 63.64
CA ARG A 184 3.79 -16.02 62.76
C ARG A 184 3.07 -17.04 61.88
N MET A 185 2.13 -17.82 62.42
CA MET A 185 1.34 -18.77 61.62
C MET A 185 0.49 -18.07 60.57
N ALA A 186 -0.11 -16.92 60.92
CA ALA A 186 -0.87 -16.10 59.98
C ALA A 186 0.01 -15.62 58.81
N ASN A 187 1.25 -15.17 59.09
CA ASN A 187 2.21 -14.76 58.07
C ASN A 187 2.59 -15.91 57.12
N ILE A 188 2.85 -17.12 57.65
CA ILE A 188 3.17 -18.30 56.82
C ILE A 188 1.98 -18.65 55.91
N SER A 189 0.76 -18.67 56.46
CA SER A 189 -0.47 -18.93 55.70
C SER A 189 -0.68 -17.91 54.57
N GLN A 190 -0.42 -16.62 54.85
CA GLN A 190 -0.54 -15.56 53.87
C GLN A 190 0.46 -15.72 52.71
N GLN A 191 1.69 -16.13 52.98
CA GLN A 191 2.72 -16.39 51.96
C GLN A 191 2.37 -17.58 51.06
N LEU A 192 1.85 -18.66 51.64
CA LEU A 192 1.36 -19.82 50.87
C LEU A 192 0.18 -19.43 49.97
N ARG A 193 -0.76 -18.64 50.52
CA ARG A 193 -1.91 -18.15 49.78
C ARG A 193 -1.50 -17.21 48.65
N SER A 194 -0.51 -16.33 48.86
CA SER A 194 -0.04 -15.42 47.81
C SER A 194 0.69 -16.17 46.70
N PHE A 195 1.47 -17.21 47.04
CA PHE A 195 2.13 -18.07 46.06
C PHE A 195 1.13 -18.89 45.24
N ALA A 196 0.08 -19.41 45.86
CA ALA A 196 -0.99 -20.18 45.21
C ALA A 196 -1.96 -19.32 44.38
N LYS A 197 -2.05 -18.01 44.65
CA LYS A 197 -2.99 -17.12 43.97
C LYS A 197 -2.59 -16.98 42.49
N LYS A 198 -3.57 -17.17 41.61
CA LYS A 198 -3.42 -16.84 40.19
C LYS A 198 -3.05 -15.36 40.09
N ALA A 199 -1.95 -15.04 39.42
CA ALA A 199 -1.65 -13.66 39.09
C ALA A 199 -2.72 -13.22 38.09
N SER A 200 -3.79 -12.59 38.57
CA SER A 200 -4.76 -11.90 37.72
C SER A 200 -4.11 -10.60 37.21
N GLY A 201 -2.99 -10.75 36.49
CA GLY A 201 -2.34 -9.66 35.77
C GLY A 201 -3.00 -9.55 34.42
N ASN A 202 -4.18 -8.94 34.36
CA ASN A 202 -4.72 -8.42 33.10
C ASN A 202 -5.78 -7.31 33.27
N GLU A 203 -5.92 -6.72 34.45
CA GLU A 203 -6.38 -5.32 34.48
C GLU A 203 -5.19 -4.46 34.03
N LEU A 204 -4.98 -4.41 32.72
CA LEU A 204 -4.30 -3.29 32.08
C LEU A 204 -5.19 -2.07 32.30
N THR A 205 -5.16 -1.51 33.52
CA THR A 205 -5.83 -0.26 33.82
C THR A 205 -5.11 0.79 32.97
N GLN A 206 -5.79 1.26 31.93
CA GLN A 206 -5.29 2.25 31.00
C GLN A 206 -5.05 3.56 31.77
N THR A 207 -3.86 3.68 32.34
CA THR A 207 -3.51 4.81 33.19
C THR A 207 -2.98 5.89 32.26
N ARG A 208 -3.67 7.05 32.18
CA ARG A 208 -3.16 8.22 31.45
C ARG A 208 -1.77 8.55 32.00
N LEU A 209 -0.76 8.59 31.15
CA LEU A 209 0.66 8.85 31.53
C LEU A 209 0.93 10.32 31.93
N LEU A 210 -0.02 11.22 31.64
CA LEU A 210 0.09 12.67 31.91
C LEU A 210 0.33 13.05 33.39
N PRO A 211 -0.31 12.43 34.40
CA PRO A 211 -0.09 12.78 35.80
C PRO A 211 1.24 12.26 36.36
N VAL A 212 1.79 11.17 35.83
CA VAL A 212 2.99 10.50 36.37
C VAL A 212 4.27 11.28 36.05
N ILE A 213 4.30 11.97 34.92
CA ILE A 213 5.43 12.84 34.52
C ILE A 213 5.35 14.20 35.25
N ALA A 214 4.16 14.65 35.63
CA ALA A 214 3.96 15.93 36.34
C ALA A 214 4.35 15.87 37.82
N SER A 215 4.36 14.70 38.44
CA SER A 215 4.76 14.51 39.84
C SER A 215 6.27 14.31 40.06
N SER A 216 7.10 14.37 39.00
CA SER A 216 8.56 14.24 39.09
C SER A 216 9.31 15.57 38.93
N LYS A 217 8.72 16.69 39.36
CA LYS A 217 9.42 17.97 39.53
C LYS A 217 9.41 18.40 40.99
#